data_AF-A0A691X566-F1
#
_entry.id   AF-A0A691X566-F1
#
_cell.length_a   1.000
_cell.length_b   1.000
_cell.length_c   1.000
_cell.angle_alpha   90.00
_cell.angle_beta   90.00
_cell.angle_gamma   90.00
#
_symmetry.space_group_name_H-M   'P 1'
#
loop_
_entity.id
_entity.type
_entity.pdbx_description
1 polymer ?
#
loop_
_entity_poly.entity_id
_entity_poly.type
_entity_poly.pdbx_seq_one_letter_code
_entity_poly.pdbx_strand_id
1 'polypeptide(L)'
;FYGFGNGILFKALLQNKNHQHIVVFEKDIEIIWIMFHILDFSSELQSARLMILQTSSLDIEFFSNFCSSKPFFQFSRIYFLELMSHYYERFHEDILGLNKKLAENFKNSIVSYGNDSTDTLQGIEQFVYNLPQMITH
;
A
#
# COMPACT_ATOMS: atom_id res chain seq x y z
N PHE A 1 -7.25 -4.81 -0.51
CA PHE A 1 -8.17 -5.97 -0.51
C PHE A 1 -7.39 -7.23 -0.79
N TYR A 2 -7.82 -8.35 -0.21
CA TYR A 2 -7.41 -9.68 -0.63
C TYR A 2 -8.57 -10.35 -1.37
N GLY A 3 -8.34 -10.66 -2.63
CA GLY A 3 -9.30 -11.21 -3.57
C GLY A 3 -9.83 -10.20 -4.58
N PHE A 4 -9.75 -10.54 -5.87
CA PHE A 4 -10.38 -9.80 -6.96
C PHE A 4 -11.88 -10.12 -7.10
N GLY A 5 -12.27 -11.35 -6.79
CA GLY A 5 -13.65 -11.83 -6.88
C GLY A 5 -14.22 -11.60 -8.28
N ASN A 6 -15.45 -11.08 -8.34
CA ASN A 6 -16.13 -10.77 -9.60
C ASN A 6 -15.81 -9.38 -10.17
N GLY A 7 -14.92 -8.60 -9.54
CA GLY A 7 -14.55 -7.26 -9.98
C GLY A 7 -15.62 -6.16 -9.85
N ILE A 8 -16.91 -6.49 -9.68
CA ILE A 8 -18.03 -5.54 -9.68
C ILE A 8 -17.87 -4.48 -8.58
N LEU A 9 -17.46 -4.90 -7.38
CA LEU A 9 -17.22 -3.98 -6.26
C LEU A 9 -16.18 -2.92 -6.64
N PHE A 10 -15.06 -3.32 -7.24
CA PHE A 10 -14.02 -2.38 -7.62
C PHE A 10 -14.50 -1.43 -8.70
N LYS A 11 -15.28 -1.92 -9.66
CA LYS A 11 -15.89 -1.06 -10.69
C LYS A 11 -16.81 0.00 -10.07
N ALA A 12 -17.59 -0.37 -9.06
CA ALA A 12 -18.46 0.55 -8.32
C ALA A 12 -17.66 1.56 -7.47
N LEU A 13 -16.66 1.10 -6.71
CA LEU A 13 -15.81 1.97 -5.88
C LEU A 13 -15.02 2.97 -6.73
N LEU A 14 -14.54 2.56 -7.91
CA LEU A 14 -13.75 3.40 -8.81
C LEU A 14 -14.58 4.45 -9.57
N GLN A 15 -15.92 4.38 -9.51
CA GLN A 15 -16.77 5.49 -9.96
C GLN A 15 -16.53 6.77 -9.14
N ASN A 16 -16.10 6.63 -7.87
CA ASN A 16 -15.73 7.76 -7.05
C ASN A 16 -14.40 8.35 -7.52
N LYS A 17 -14.44 9.52 -8.17
CA LYS A 17 -13.25 10.22 -8.69
C LYS A 17 -12.23 10.62 -7.61
N ASN A 18 -12.65 10.74 -6.35
CA ASN A 18 -11.77 11.08 -5.24
C ASN A 18 -11.00 9.85 -4.70
N HIS A 19 -11.44 8.64 -5.03
CA HIS A 19 -10.73 7.43 -4.66
C HIS A 19 -9.52 7.25 -5.58
N GLN A 20 -8.32 7.40 -5.02
CA GLN A 20 -7.08 7.45 -5.79
C GLN A 20 -6.62 6.07 -6.26
N HIS A 21 -6.44 5.12 -5.34
CA HIS A 21 -5.92 3.80 -5.65
C HIS A 21 -6.65 2.72 -4.86
N ILE A 22 -7.05 1.66 -5.55
CA ILE A 22 -7.46 0.39 -4.96
C ILE A 22 -6.39 -0.65 -5.27
N VAL A 23 -5.84 -1.23 -4.21
CA VAL A 23 -4.85 -2.31 -4.32
C VAL A 23 -5.51 -3.64 -3.94
N VAL A 24 -5.44 -4.59 -4.87
CA VAL A 24 -6.03 -5.91 -4.74
C VAL A 24 -4.94 -6.95 -4.86
N PHE A 25 -4.80 -7.77 -3.84
CA PHE A 25 -3.93 -8.93 -3.85
C PHE A 25 -4.75 -10.14 -4.27
N GLU A 26 -4.33 -10.84 -5.31
CA GLU A 26 -5.02 -12.02 -5.81
C GLU A 26 -4.04 -13.18 -5.92
N LYS A 27 -4.45 -14.35 -5.46
CA LYS A 27 -3.62 -15.55 -5.50
C LYS A 27 -3.83 -16.30 -6.81
N ASP A 28 -5.06 -16.32 -7.29
CA ASP A 28 -5.48 -17.09 -8.45
C ASP A 28 -5.64 -16.20 -9.69
N ILE A 29 -4.67 -16.28 -10.60
CA ILE A 29 -4.64 -15.46 -11.81
C ILE A 29 -5.77 -15.80 -12.78
N GLU A 30 -6.35 -17.02 -12.69
CA GLU A 30 -7.47 -17.43 -13.55
C GLU A 30 -8.70 -16.57 -13.27
N ILE A 31 -8.94 -16.19 -12.01
CA ILE A 31 -10.04 -15.29 -11.63
C ILE A 31 -9.90 -13.94 -12.34
N ILE A 32 -8.69 -13.38 -12.38
CA ILE A 32 -8.41 -12.11 -13.08
C ILE A 32 -8.68 -12.27 -14.57
N TRP A 33 -8.17 -13.36 -15.16
CA TRP A 33 -8.31 -13.63 -16.59
C TRP A 33 -9.77 -13.73 -17.00
N ILE A 34 -10.59 -14.51 -16.27
CA ILE A 34 -12.02 -14.64 -16.56
C ILE A 34 -12.71 -13.28 -16.43
N MET A 35 -12.41 -12.50 -15.38
CA MET A 35 -13.08 -11.21 -15.18
C MET A 35 -12.75 -10.18 -16.25
N PHE A 36 -11.51 -10.14 -16.76
CA PHE A 36 -11.13 -9.23 -17.83
C PHE A 36 -11.79 -9.57 -19.17
N HIS A 37 -12.26 -10.81 -19.36
CA HIS A 37 -13.09 -11.17 -20.52
C HIS A 37 -14.54 -10.69 -20.37
N ILE A 38 -15.02 -10.50 -19.15
CA ILE A 38 -16.42 -10.13 -18.86
C ILE A 38 -16.57 -8.61 -18.70
N LEU A 39 -15.62 -7.97 -18.03
CA LEU A 39 -15.66 -6.55 -17.67
C LEU A 39 -14.39 -5.83 -18.12
N ASP A 40 -14.58 -4.65 -18.71
CA ASP A 40 -13.46 -3.79 -19.10
C ASP A 40 -12.94 -2.99 -17.90
N PHE A 41 -11.66 -3.17 -17.56
CA PHE A 41 -10.92 -2.40 -16.55
C PHE A 41 -9.79 -1.55 -17.15
N SER A 42 -9.73 -1.41 -18.47
CA SER A 42 -8.60 -0.78 -19.19
C SER A 42 -8.30 0.62 -18.67
N SER A 43 -9.33 1.44 -18.43
CA SER A 43 -9.17 2.81 -17.96
C SER A 43 -8.61 2.89 -16.53
N GLU A 44 -9.06 2.00 -15.64
CA GLU A 44 -8.67 1.93 -14.24
C GLU A 44 -7.24 1.39 -14.08
N LEU A 45 -6.86 0.43 -14.91
CA LEU A 45 -5.50 -0.10 -14.97
C LEU A 45 -4.53 0.91 -15.57
N GLN A 46 -4.89 1.57 -16.69
CA GLN A 46 -4.04 2.56 -17.34
C GLN A 46 -3.78 3.78 -16.46
N SER A 47 -4.79 4.21 -15.69
CA SER A 47 -4.66 5.31 -14.73
C SER A 47 -4.04 4.89 -13.40
N ALA A 48 -3.65 3.61 -13.25
CA ALA A 48 -3.16 3.00 -12.01
C ALA A 48 -4.10 3.17 -10.80
N ARG A 49 -5.38 3.48 -11.02
CA ARG A 49 -6.39 3.58 -9.97
C ARG A 49 -6.79 2.22 -9.43
N LEU A 50 -6.62 1.17 -10.24
CA LEU A 50 -6.71 -0.22 -9.82
C LEU A 50 -5.35 -0.88 -10.01
N MET A 51 -4.80 -1.43 -8.92
CA MET A 51 -3.57 -2.21 -8.93
C MET A 51 -3.90 -3.63 -8.49
N ILE A 52 -3.61 -4.61 -9.34
CA ILE A 52 -3.83 -6.03 -9.04
C ILE A 52 -2.46 -6.69 -8.94
N LEU A 53 -2.20 -7.31 -7.80
CA LEU A 53 -0.91 -7.88 -7.44
C LEU A 53 -1.05 -9.37 -7.16
N GLN A 54 -0.25 -10.18 -7.85
CA GLN A 54 -0.25 -11.62 -7.62
C GLN A 54 0.56 -11.94 -6.36
N THR A 55 -0.04 -12.62 -5.37
CA THR A 55 0.63 -12.81 -4.07
C THR A 55 1.93 -13.62 -4.15
N SER A 56 2.01 -14.58 -5.07
CA SER A 56 3.21 -15.42 -5.26
C SER A 56 4.38 -14.71 -5.94
N SER A 57 4.17 -13.56 -6.59
CA SER A 57 5.24 -12.82 -7.29
C SER A 57 5.85 -11.70 -6.45
N LEU A 58 5.40 -11.50 -5.21
CA LEU A 58 5.83 -10.38 -4.37
C LEU A 58 7.06 -10.76 -3.54
N ASP A 59 8.16 -10.07 -3.80
CA ASP A 59 9.39 -10.19 -3.04
C ASP A 59 9.50 -9.11 -1.94
N ILE A 60 10.57 -9.20 -1.15
CA ILE A 60 10.80 -8.29 -0.02
C ILE A 60 11.06 -6.86 -0.51
N GLU A 61 11.78 -6.71 -1.63
CA GLU A 61 12.10 -5.42 -2.21
C GLU A 61 10.83 -4.68 -2.66
N PHE A 62 9.89 -5.40 -3.28
CA PHE A 62 8.58 -4.86 -3.64
C PHE A 62 7.88 -4.25 -2.43
N PHE A 63 7.77 -4.96 -1.30
CA PHE A 63 7.08 -4.46 -0.12
C PHE A 63 7.75 -3.21 0.46
N SER A 64 9.09 -3.19 0.53
CA SER A 64 9.86 -2.04 0.98
C SER A 64 9.56 -0.80 0.12
N ASN A 65 9.64 -0.96 -1.20
CA ASN A 65 9.43 0.13 -2.16
C ASN A 65 7.96 0.59 -2.16
N PHE A 66 7.03 -0.35 -2.16
CA PHE A 66 5.60 -0.09 -2.14
C PHE A 66 5.19 0.68 -0.89
N CYS A 67 5.55 0.19 0.31
CA CYS A 67 5.16 0.81 1.58
C CYS A 67 5.83 2.17 1.83
N SER A 68 6.99 2.42 1.23
CA SER A 68 7.72 3.70 1.36
C SER A 68 7.33 4.73 0.31
N SER A 69 6.66 4.31 -0.77
CA SER A 69 6.24 5.20 -1.86
C SER A 69 4.99 6.00 -1.52
N LYS A 70 4.89 7.22 -2.07
CA LYS A 70 3.63 7.98 -2.04
C LYS A 70 2.68 7.45 -3.14
N PRO A 71 1.36 7.38 -2.89
CA PRO A 71 0.66 7.86 -1.69
C PRO A 71 0.56 6.82 -0.55
N PHE A 72 0.95 5.56 -0.77
CA PHE A 72 0.75 4.47 0.21
C PHE A 72 1.35 4.77 1.58
N PHE A 73 2.55 5.35 1.62
CA PHE A 73 3.18 5.78 2.87
C PHE A 73 2.33 6.78 3.67
N GLN A 74 1.63 7.71 3.00
CA GLN A 74 0.80 8.73 3.67
C GLN A 74 -0.43 8.12 4.35
N PHE A 75 -0.94 7.02 3.80
CA PHE A 75 -2.09 6.30 4.34
C PHE A 75 -1.70 5.07 5.17
N SER A 76 -0.41 4.84 5.40
CA SER A 76 0.13 3.69 6.14
C SER A 76 -0.49 3.51 7.53
N ARG A 77 -0.82 4.61 8.22
CA ARG A 77 -1.42 4.60 9.57
C ARG A 77 -2.87 4.08 9.62
N ILE A 78 -3.57 4.10 8.50
CA ILE A 78 -4.96 3.62 8.38
C ILE A 78 -5.04 2.33 7.56
N TYR A 79 -3.91 1.66 7.37
CA TYR A 79 -3.83 0.41 6.63
C TYR A 79 -4.75 -0.65 7.22
N PHE A 80 -5.52 -1.29 6.35
CA PHE A 80 -6.35 -2.45 6.68
C PHE A 80 -6.45 -3.38 5.46
N LEU A 81 -6.30 -4.68 5.67
CA LEU A 81 -6.46 -5.71 4.64
C LEU A 81 -7.84 -6.35 4.74
N GLU A 82 -8.78 -5.83 3.94
CA GLU A 82 -10.14 -6.37 3.83
C GLU A 82 -10.20 -7.59 2.90
N LEU A 83 -10.96 -8.61 3.29
CA LEU A 83 -11.25 -9.77 2.45
C LEU A 83 -12.44 -9.49 1.55
N MET A 84 -12.33 -9.85 0.27
CA MET A 84 -13.40 -9.60 -0.70
C MET A 84 -14.66 -10.46 -0.45
N SER A 85 -14.48 -11.69 0.03
CA SER A 85 -15.55 -12.65 0.29
C SER A 85 -15.04 -13.80 1.16
N HIS A 86 -15.94 -14.49 1.85
CA HIS A 86 -15.66 -15.71 2.61
C HIS A 86 -14.96 -16.80 1.79
N TYR A 87 -15.13 -16.80 0.46
CA TYR A 87 -14.40 -17.70 -0.44
C TYR A 87 -12.89 -17.67 -0.22
N TYR A 88 -12.32 -16.50 0.06
CA TYR A 88 -10.88 -16.33 0.21
C TYR A 88 -10.35 -16.82 1.57
N GLU A 89 -11.21 -17.12 2.55
CA GLU A 89 -10.78 -17.62 3.86
C GLU A 89 -9.97 -18.92 3.79
N ARG A 90 -10.20 -19.73 2.74
CA ARG A 90 -9.40 -20.94 2.47
C ARG A 90 -7.91 -20.66 2.24
N PHE A 91 -7.54 -19.42 1.94
CA PHE A 91 -6.16 -18.96 1.77
C PHE A 91 -5.60 -18.30 3.03
N HIS A 92 -6.13 -18.65 4.21
CA HIS A 92 -5.82 -18.04 5.50
C HIS A 92 -4.32 -17.80 5.74
N GLU A 93 -3.48 -18.80 5.53
CA GLU A 93 -2.02 -18.70 5.73
C GLU A 93 -1.37 -17.65 4.81
N ASP A 94 -1.82 -17.57 3.56
CA ASP A 94 -1.34 -16.60 2.58
C ASP A 94 -1.75 -15.17 2.98
N ILE A 95 -3.00 -15.02 3.42
CA ILE A 95 -3.56 -13.75 3.90
C ILE A 95 -2.81 -13.25 5.13
N LEU A 96 -2.61 -14.13 6.13
CA LEU A 96 -1.87 -13.79 7.34
C LEU A 96 -0.42 -13.41 7.03
N GLY A 97 0.25 -14.21 6.19
CA GLY A 97 1.63 -13.94 5.78
C GLY A 97 1.77 -12.62 5.04
N LEU A 98 0.86 -12.34 4.10
CA LEU A 98 0.82 -11.07 3.38
C LEU A 98 0.56 -9.89 4.33
N ASN A 99 -0.45 -10.00 5.19
CA ASN A 99 -0.80 -8.93 6.12
C ASN A 99 0.35 -8.61 7.07
N LYS A 100 1.04 -9.64 7.58
CA LYS A 100 2.22 -9.48 8.43
C LYS A 100 3.33 -8.73 7.70
N LYS A 101 3.66 -9.14 6.47
CA LYS A 101 4.68 -8.47 5.63
C LYS A 101 4.33 -7.00 5.39
N LEU A 102 3.08 -6.70 5.03
CA LEU A 102 2.64 -5.32 4.79
C LEU A 102 2.70 -4.48 6.07
N ALA A 103 2.18 -4.99 7.18
CA ALA A 103 2.17 -4.29 8.46
C ALA A 103 3.60 -4.01 8.97
N GLU A 104 4.50 -4.98 8.86
CA GLU A 104 5.91 -4.82 9.23
C GLU A 104 6.61 -3.78 8.34
N ASN A 105 6.42 -3.84 7.02
CA ASN A 105 7.03 -2.87 6.11
C ASN A 105 6.48 -1.45 6.32
N PHE A 106 5.17 -1.28 6.49
CA PHE A 106 4.60 0.04 6.83
C PHE A 106 5.16 0.57 8.15
N LYS A 107 5.26 -0.29 9.18
CA LYS A 107 5.87 0.09 10.46
C LYS A 107 7.32 0.53 10.27
N ASN A 108 8.12 -0.22 9.52
CA ASN A 108 9.51 0.11 9.25
C ASN A 108 9.63 1.44 8.50
N SER A 109 8.85 1.64 7.43
CA SER A 109 8.83 2.91 6.70
C SER A 109 8.46 4.08 7.62
N ILE A 110 7.46 3.93 8.50
CA ILE A 110 7.04 4.99 9.44
C ILE A 110 8.17 5.34 10.41
N VAL A 111 8.86 4.33 10.95
CA VAL A 111 9.98 4.52 11.89
C VAL A 111 11.16 5.19 11.19
N SER A 112 11.51 4.74 9.97
CA SER A 112 12.63 5.29 9.21
C SER A 112 12.46 6.76 8.82
N TYR A 113 11.22 7.22 8.58
CA TYR A 113 10.96 8.63 8.24
C TYR A 113 11.03 9.56 9.46
N GLY A 114 10.99 9.03 10.68
CA GLY A 114 10.85 9.84 11.90
C GLY A 114 9.41 10.31 12.09
N ASN A 115 8.86 10.08 13.28
CA ASN A 115 7.47 10.42 13.58
C ASN A 115 7.32 11.32 14.82
N ASP A 116 8.44 11.74 15.41
CA ASP A 116 8.45 12.53 16.63
C ASP A 116 8.71 14.01 16.32
N SER A 117 7.68 14.83 16.52
CA SER A 117 7.77 16.28 16.38
C SER A 117 8.72 16.90 17.41
N THR A 118 8.89 16.27 18.59
CA THR A 118 9.81 16.77 19.61
C THR A 118 11.27 16.57 19.19
N ASP A 119 11.59 15.41 18.61
CA ASP A 119 12.92 15.12 18.05
C ASP A 119 13.24 16.08 16.89
N THR A 120 12.24 16.38 16.05
CA THR A 120 12.38 17.38 14.98
C THR A 120 12.67 18.79 15.53
N LEU A 121 11.95 19.22 16.56
CA LEU A 121 12.16 20.52 17.20
C LEU A 121 13.54 20.61 17.86
N GLN A 122 13.94 19.54 18.56
CA GLN A 122 15.27 19.46 19.16
C GLN A 122 16.37 19.55 18.09
N GLY A 123 16.21 18.87 16.95
CA GLY A 123 17.12 18.98 15.81
C GLY A 123 17.24 20.41 15.28
N ILE A 124 16.12 21.14 15.15
CA ILE A 124 16.11 22.55 14.73
C ILE A 124 16.79 23.44 15.77
N GLU A 125 16.50 23.24 17.05
CA GLU A 125 17.10 24.02 18.15
C GLU A 125 18.63 23.85 18.16
N GLN A 126 19.11 22.61 18.08
CA GLN A 126 20.53 22.31 18.01
C GLN A 126 21.17 22.90 16.74
N PHE A 127 20.48 22.86 15.59
CA PHE A 127 20.98 23.49 14.37
C PHE A 127 21.14 25.01 14.52
N VAL A 128 20.13 25.70 15.06
CA VAL A 128 20.17 27.16 15.27
C VAL A 128 21.27 27.53 16.28
N TYR A 129 21.42 26.76 17.36
CA TYR A 129 22.45 26.99 18.37
C TYR A 129 23.87 26.91 17.80
N ASN A 130 24.13 25.94 16.91
CA ASN A 130 25.44 25.72 16.30
C ASN A 130 25.71 26.58 15.06
N LEU A 131 24.68 27.21 14.50
CA LEU A 131 24.77 28.02 13.28
C LEU A 131 25.88 29.07 13.35
N PRO A 132 26.02 29.90 14.40
CA PRO A 132 27.09 30.89 14.49
C PRO A 132 28.50 30.30 14.38
N GLN A 133 28.74 29.11 14.95
CA GLN A 133 30.05 28.44 14.89
C GLN A 133 30.37 27.90 13.50
N MET A 134 29.34 27.49 12.74
CA MET A 134 29.50 26.97 11.38
C MET A 134 29.87 28.06 10.36
N ILE A 135 29.41 29.30 10.54
CA ILE A 135 29.69 30.43 9.63
C ILE A 135 30.95 31.22 9.99
N THR A 136 31.55 31.00 11.16
CA THR A 136 32.77 31.71 11.61
C THR A 136 34.08 31.00 11.27
N HIS A 137 34.05 29.92 10.49
CA HIS A 137 35.24 29.23 9.96
C HIS A 137 35.61 29.74 8.57
#